data_AF-A0A956XTF6-F1
#
_entry.id   AF-A0A956XTF6-F1
#
_cell.length_a   1.000
_cell.length_b   1.000
_cell.length_c   1.000
_cell.angle_alpha   90.00
_cell.angle_beta   90.00
_cell.angle_gamma   90.00
#
_symmetry.space_group_name_H-M   'P 1'
#
loop_
_entity.id
_entity.type
_entity.pdbx_description
1 polymer ?
#
loop_
_entity_poly.entity_id
_entity_poly.type
_entity_poly.pdbx_seq_one_letter_code
_entity_poly.pdbx_strand_id
1 'polypeptide(L)'
;GYYKSLVQLFGELYSSKPLNNPNIIKLFQLEDLINGEAKSIKKLQNNIKPKGDGKFLNHLQELAQRNVLLRGFNLKCPACDSTIWYEAESITEIMTCKGCRSKFQLPLETVFSYRLNTLLENRHNEGALAILLFLRLLSKLSKHSLLWQADSKLVSEDLPNGCSPDVIAMIDGVLVVAECKNSFIFSDIREQVVKEIQVASDLKANVFIFATLQESNLEENVDLAKVKRLIAEKNAEYPNMKCIVVGKNELIEGGITETEGRSGLVGIHQFVPRPSWYQNQDCSSTDDQFHGWPMWAM
;
A
#
# COMPACT_ATOMS: atom_id res chain seq x y z
N GLY A 1 -7.51 4.08 -14.11
CA GLY A 1 -7.44 2.89 -13.25
C GLY A 1 -7.73 3.30 -11.83
N TYR A 2 -8.45 2.47 -11.08
CA TYR A 2 -8.90 2.73 -9.72
C TYR A 2 -7.76 3.22 -8.78
N TYR A 3 -6.63 2.52 -8.75
CA TYR A 3 -5.48 2.90 -7.91
C TYR A 3 -4.85 4.23 -8.31
N LYS A 4 -4.95 4.66 -9.58
CA LYS A 4 -4.52 5.99 -9.99
C LYS A 4 -5.39 7.07 -9.33
N SER A 5 -6.70 6.84 -9.23
CA SER A 5 -7.62 7.73 -8.51
C SER A 5 -7.36 7.73 -7.01
N LEU A 6 -7.03 6.58 -6.40
CA LEU A 6 -6.59 6.55 -4.99
C LEU A 6 -5.28 7.32 -4.79
N VAL A 7 -4.27 7.10 -5.62
CA VAL A 7 -3.00 7.84 -5.54
C VAL A 7 -3.24 9.35 -5.71
N GLN A 8 -4.13 9.75 -6.62
CA GLN A 8 -4.55 11.15 -6.79
C GLN A 8 -5.31 11.70 -5.57
N LEU A 9 -6.16 10.89 -4.94
CA LEU A 9 -6.89 11.26 -3.72
C LEU A 9 -5.90 11.59 -2.59
N PHE A 10 -4.83 10.82 -2.46
CA PHE A 10 -3.74 11.17 -1.55
C PHE A 10 -2.92 12.35 -2.10
N GLY A 11 -2.70 12.46 -3.41
CA GLY A 11 -1.98 13.58 -4.03
C GLY A 11 -0.53 13.67 -3.52
N GLU A 12 -0.06 14.86 -3.16
CA GLU A 12 1.22 15.02 -2.44
C GLU A 12 1.26 14.26 -1.11
N LEU A 13 0.11 13.79 -0.59
CA LEU A 13 0.11 12.96 0.61
C LEU A 13 0.81 11.62 0.40
N TYR A 14 0.90 11.17 -0.84
CA TYR A 14 1.68 10.01 -1.23
C TYR A 14 3.18 10.19 -0.91
N SER A 15 3.70 11.42 -1.04
CA SER A 15 5.03 11.83 -0.59
C SER A 15 5.08 12.33 0.86
N SER A 16 3.96 12.42 1.57
CA SER A 16 3.84 13.16 2.83
C SER A 16 4.04 12.36 4.13
N LYS A 17 3.93 13.09 5.25
CA LYS A 17 4.09 12.67 6.64
C LYS A 17 2.93 11.83 7.22
N PRO A 18 1.64 12.02 6.88
CA PRO A 18 0.55 11.19 7.41
C PRO A 18 0.76 9.68 7.28
N LEU A 19 1.15 9.17 6.11
CA LEU A 19 1.36 7.72 5.90
C LEU A 19 2.63 7.18 6.59
N ASN A 20 3.54 8.05 7.06
CA ASN A 20 4.63 7.65 7.97
C ASN A 20 4.15 7.50 9.42
N ASN A 21 2.95 7.98 9.75
CA ASN A 21 2.47 7.97 11.12
C ASN A 21 1.74 6.65 11.41
N PRO A 22 2.23 5.81 12.33
CA PRO A 22 1.58 4.54 12.66
C PRO A 22 0.13 4.71 13.15
N ASN A 23 -0.22 5.87 13.74
CA ASN A 23 -1.58 6.17 14.18
C ASN A 23 -2.54 6.37 12.99
N ILE A 24 -2.04 6.85 11.84
CA ILE A 24 -2.83 6.98 10.61
C ILE A 24 -3.01 5.63 9.94
N ILE A 25 -1.99 4.77 9.97
CA ILE A 25 -2.15 3.39 9.50
C ILE A 25 -3.18 2.65 10.36
N LYS A 26 -3.10 2.79 11.70
CA LYS A 26 -4.11 2.25 12.62
C LYS A 26 -5.51 2.81 12.35
N LEU A 27 -5.64 4.09 12.02
CA LEU A 27 -6.91 4.70 11.63
C LEU A 27 -7.53 3.97 10.43
N PHE A 28 -6.75 3.71 9.38
CA PHE A 28 -7.22 2.99 8.20
C PHE A 28 -7.51 1.51 8.45
N GLN A 29 -6.99 0.94 9.55
CA GLN A 29 -7.26 -0.43 9.99
C GLN A 29 -8.45 -0.54 10.95
N LEU A 30 -9.14 0.56 11.29
CA LEU A 30 -10.31 0.51 12.16
C LEU A 30 -11.51 -0.11 11.41
N GLU A 31 -11.98 -1.26 11.91
CA GLU A 31 -13.11 -2.02 11.34
C GLU A 31 -14.34 -1.15 11.10
N ASP A 32 -14.72 -0.32 12.07
CA ASP A 32 -15.85 0.60 11.93
C ASP A 32 -15.73 1.50 10.68
N LEU A 33 -14.54 2.06 10.44
CA LEU A 33 -14.32 2.96 9.31
C LEU A 33 -14.28 2.20 7.98
N ILE A 34 -13.69 1.00 8.00
CA ILE A 34 -13.65 0.09 6.85
C ILE A 34 -15.06 -0.34 6.43
N ASN A 35 -15.96 -0.51 7.39
CA ASN A 35 -17.37 -0.84 7.16
C ASN A 35 -18.24 0.39 6.86
N GLY A 36 -17.62 1.55 6.62
CA GLY A 36 -18.32 2.77 6.22
C GLY A 36 -19.02 3.53 7.35
N GLU A 37 -18.74 3.18 8.61
CA GLU A 37 -19.26 3.95 9.73
C GLU A 37 -18.53 5.29 9.88
N ALA A 38 -19.26 6.32 10.29
CA ALA A 38 -18.68 7.61 10.61
C ALA A 38 -18.43 7.74 12.12
N LYS A 39 -17.23 8.20 12.50
CA LYS A 39 -16.84 8.38 13.92
C LYS A 39 -16.44 9.81 14.21
N SER A 40 -16.81 10.32 15.38
CA SER A 40 -16.33 11.61 15.86
C SER A 40 -14.84 11.57 16.21
N ILE A 41 -14.18 12.73 16.21
CA ILE A 41 -12.76 12.84 16.60
C ILE A 41 -12.49 12.19 17.96
N LYS A 42 -13.37 12.42 18.95
CA LYS A 42 -13.25 11.83 20.28
C LYS A 42 -13.24 10.30 20.23
N LYS A 43 -14.13 9.68 19.42
CA LYS A 43 -14.15 8.23 19.22
C LYS A 43 -12.88 7.73 18.51
N LEU A 44 -12.43 8.43 17.47
CA LEU A 44 -11.19 8.09 16.75
C LEU A 44 -9.96 8.13 17.67
N GLN A 45 -9.82 9.19 18.47
CA GLN A 45 -8.73 9.32 19.44
C GLN A 45 -8.78 8.23 20.51
N ASN A 46 -9.97 7.87 20.99
CA ASN A 46 -10.13 6.80 21.98
C ASN A 46 -9.76 5.42 21.43
N ASN A 47 -10.09 5.13 20.16
CA ASN A 47 -9.76 3.86 19.52
C ASN A 47 -8.26 3.74 19.21
N ILE A 48 -7.64 4.83 18.73
CA ILE A 48 -6.24 4.81 18.28
C ILE A 48 -5.26 5.04 19.44
N LYS A 49 -5.67 5.83 20.45
CA LYS A 49 -4.85 6.27 21.58
C LYS A 49 -3.51 6.88 21.11
N PRO A 50 -3.54 7.93 20.28
CA PRO A 50 -2.31 8.51 19.73
C PRO A 50 -1.44 9.09 20.84
N LYS A 51 -0.16 8.71 20.88
CA LYS A 51 0.84 9.38 21.74
C LYS A 51 1.17 10.75 21.15
N GLY A 52 0.87 11.84 21.86
CA GLY A 52 1.02 13.21 21.37
C GLY A 52 -0.14 13.63 20.46
N ASP A 53 -1.16 14.23 21.06
CA ASP A 53 -2.44 14.60 20.45
C ASP A 53 -2.34 15.59 19.28
N GLY A 54 -1.45 16.59 19.37
CA GLY A 54 -1.37 17.68 18.40
C GLY A 54 -1.02 17.25 16.97
N LYS A 55 -0.13 16.27 16.78
CA LYS A 55 0.27 15.81 15.43
C LYS A 55 -0.80 14.95 14.76
N PHE A 56 -1.59 14.22 15.54
CA PHE A 56 -2.63 13.34 15.00
C PHE A 56 -3.79 14.14 14.43
N LEU A 57 -4.25 15.18 15.13
CA LEU A 57 -5.32 16.06 14.64
C LEU A 57 -4.94 16.79 13.35
N ASN A 58 -3.70 17.26 13.24
CA ASN A 58 -3.20 17.88 12.01
C ASN A 58 -3.28 16.90 10.82
N HIS A 59 -2.86 15.64 11.01
CA HIS A 59 -2.99 14.63 9.97
C HIS A 59 -4.45 14.31 9.62
N LEU A 60 -5.37 14.25 10.61
CA LEU A 60 -6.80 14.08 10.31
C LEU A 60 -7.35 15.26 9.49
N GLN A 61 -6.92 16.48 9.80
CA GLN A 61 -7.28 17.67 9.05
C GLN A 61 -6.75 17.60 7.60
N GLU A 62 -5.50 17.20 7.41
CA GLU A 62 -4.91 17.00 6.07
C GLU A 62 -5.68 15.94 5.27
N LEU A 63 -5.98 14.79 5.88
CA LEU A 63 -6.78 13.74 5.26
C LEU A 63 -8.19 14.23 4.89
N ALA A 64 -8.80 15.07 5.74
CA ALA A 64 -10.11 15.65 5.45
C ALA A 64 -10.07 16.68 4.32
N GLN A 65 -9.05 17.54 4.27
CA GLN A 65 -8.86 18.51 3.19
C GLN A 65 -8.66 17.85 1.82
N ARG A 66 -8.15 16.62 1.80
CA ARG A 66 -7.95 15.82 0.58
C ARG A 66 -9.12 14.87 0.28
N ASN A 67 -10.22 14.96 1.02
CA ASN A 67 -11.36 14.05 0.91
C ASN A 67 -11.01 12.56 1.11
N VAL A 68 -9.87 12.23 1.74
CA VAL A 68 -9.57 10.87 2.20
C VAL A 68 -10.45 10.51 3.39
N LEU A 69 -10.66 11.47 4.29
CA LEU A 69 -11.71 11.43 5.31
C LEU A 69 -12.83 12.40 4.95
N LEU A 70 -14.02 11.87 4.73
CA LEU A 70 -15.20 12.68 4.46
C LEU A 70 -15.78 13.19 5.77
N ARG A 71 -16.04 14.50 5.82
CA ARG A 71 -16.64 15.16 6.99
C ARG A 71 -18.15 15.17 6.84
N GLY A 72 -18.86 14.88 7.93
CA GLY A 72 -20.32 14.89 7.96
C GLY A 72 -20.86 14.79 9.37
N PHE A 73 -22.14 14.42 9.49
CA PHE A 73 -22.87 14.35 10.74
C PHE A 73 -23.69 13.06 10.81
N ASN A 74 -23.67 12.40 11.96
CA ASN A 74 -24.62 11.35 12.28
C ASN A 74 -25.88 12.00 12.87
N LEU A 75 -26.96 12.05 12.09
CA LEU A 75 -28.22 12.69 12.49
C LEU A 75 -29.27 11.63 12.78
N LYS A 76 -29.95 11.79 13.93
CA LYS A 76 -31.06 10.93 14.34
C LYS A 76 -32.38 11.49 13.81
N CYS A 77 -33.12 10.68 13.05
CA CYS A 77 -34.43 11.07 12.53
C CYS A 77 -35.49 11.02 13.66
N PRO A 78 -36.23 12.10 13.93
CA PRO A 78 -37.26 12.10 14.97
C PRO A 78 -38.50 11.27 14.61
N ALA A 79 -38.71 10.94 13.33
CA ALA A 79 -39.89 10.21 12.88
C ALA A 79 -39.72 8.68 12.92
N CYS A 80 -38.54 8.16 12.54
CA CYS A 80 -38.29 6.72 12.46
C CYS A 80 -37.11 6.23 13.31
N ASP A 81 -36.56 7.09 14.17
CA ASP A 81 -35.46 6.82 15.11
C ASP A 81 -34.11 6.44 14.50
N SER A 82 -34.04 6.29 13.16
CA SER A 82 -32.81 5.90 12.47
C SER A 82 -31.73 6.98 12.60
N THR A 83 -30.50 6.57 12.94
CA THR A 83 -29.32 7.44 12.87
C THR A 83 -28.61 7.22 11.54
N ILE A 84 -28.51 8.27 10.73
CA ILE A 84 -27.96 8.21 9.38
C ILE A 84 -26.86 9.26 9.23
N TRP A 85 -25.80 8.90 8.52
CA TRP A 85 -24.74 9.83 8.19
C TRP A 85 -25.06 10.69 6.96
N TYR A 86 -24.81 12.00 7.09
CA TYR A 86 -24.97 13.01 6.05
C TYR A 86 -23.64 13.73 5.84
N GLU A 87 -23.22 13.86 4.59
CA GLU A 87 -22.04 14.64 4.21
C GLU A 87 -22.25 16.11 4.59
N ALA A 88 -21.18 16.79 5.03
CA ALA A 88 -21.26 18.17 5.47
C ALA A 88 -21.84 19.11 4.38
N GLU A 89 -21.53 18.83 3.11
CA GLU A 89 -22.04 19.58 1.95
C GLU A 89 -23.53 19.37 1.69
N SER A 90 -24.10 18.28 2.20
CA SER A 90 -25.52 17.93 2.03
C SER A 90 -26.43 18.49 3.14
N ILE A 91 -25.86 19.22 4.11
CA ILE A 91 -26.60 19.73 5.26
C ILE A 91 -27.34 21.02 4.92
N THR A 92 -28.62 21.05 5.28
CA THR A 92 -29.51 22.21 5.19
C THR A 92 -30.27 22.36 6.52
N GLU A 93 -30.86 23.53 6.76
CA GLU A 93 -31.64 23.79 7.98
C GLU A 93 -32.80 22.78 8.15
N ILE A 94 -33.48 22.47 7.04
CA ILE A 94 -34.49 21.42 6.97
C ILE A 94 -33.90 20.23 6.21
N MET A 95 -33.65 19.14 6.92
CA MET A 95 -33.11 17.90 6.39
C MET A 95 -34.23 16.96 5.92
N THR A 96 -33.92 16.09 4.97
CA THR A 96 -34.80 14.97 4.57
C THR A 96 -34.17 13.66 5.00
N CYS A 97 -34.91 12.85 5.76
CA CYS A 97 -34.44 11.55 6.22
C CYS A 97 -34.18 10.61 5.04
N LYS A 98 -32.95 10.07 4.88
CA LYS A 98 -32.64 9.12 3.80
C LYS A 98 -33.41 7.78 3.93
N GLY A 99 -33.90 7.45 5.14
CA GLY A 99 -34.73 6.28 5.42
C GLY A 99 -36.21 6.51 5.12
N CYS A 100 -36.94 7.12 6.06
CA CYS A 100 -38.40 7.28 5.96
C CYS A 100 -38.86 8.49 5.11
N ARG A 101 -37.93 9.28 4.56
CA ARG A 101 -38.19 10.48 3.74
C ARG A 101 -38.92 11.63 4.46
N SER A 102 -39.14 11.55 5.77
CA SER A 102 -39.69 12.67 6.54
C SER A 102 -38.72 13.85 6.56
N LYS A 103 -39.26 15.06 6.57
CA LYS A 103 -38.47 16.27 6.81
C LYS A 103 -38.28 16.47 8.30
N PHE A 104 -37.12 16.97 8.71
CA PHE A 104 -36.85 17.33 10.11
C PHE A 104 -35.88 18.50 10.19
N GLN A 105 -36.01 19.26 11.27
CA GLN A 105 -35.12 20.38 11.60
C GLN A 105 -33.73 19.86 12.00
N LEU A 106 -32.66 20.46 11.46
CA LEU A 106 -31.30 20.16 11.90
C LEU A 106 -31.18 20.47 13.41
N PRO A 107 -30.65 19.55 14.25
CA PRO A 107 -30.47 19.81 15.67
C PRO A 107 -29.51 20.97 15.91
N LEU A 108 -29.79 21.78 16.94
CA LEU A 108 -28.95 22.92 17.33
C LEU A 108 -27.51 22.50 17.67
N GLU A 109 -27.36 21.34 18.32
CA GLU A 109 -26.06 20.79 18.68
C GLU A 109 -25.82 19.48 17.92
N THR A 110 -24.83 19.49 17.04
CA THR A 110 -24.34 18.29 16.36
C THR A 110 -22.81 18.32 16.28
N VAL A 111 -22.19 17.15 16.34
CA VAL A 111 -20.73 17.01 16.28
C VAL A 111 -20.32 16.41 14.94
N PHE A 112 -19.21 16.91 14.39
CA PHE A 112 -18.62 16.32 13.20
C PHE A 112 -18.24 14.86 13.43
N SER A 113 -18.56 14.05 12.42
CA SER A 113 -18.16 12.66 12.28
C SER A 113 -17.46 12.47 10.94
N TYR A 114 -16.50 11.56 10.92
CA TYR A 114 -15.61 11.32 9.79
C TYR A 114 -15.78 9.88 9.32
N ARG A 115 -15.95 9.72 8.01
CA ARG A 115 -15.99 8.42 7.32
C ARG A 115 -14.82 8.34 6.33
N LEU A 116 -14.39 7.13 5.97
CA LEU A 116 -13.46 6.99 4.84
C LEU A 116 -14.14 7.40 3.53
N ASN A 117 -13.33 7.85 2.59
CA ASN A 117 -13.75 7.98 1.21
C ASN A 117 -14.24 6.62 0.68
N THR A 118 -15.36 6.61 -0.04
CA THR A 118 -15.95 5.38 -0.58
C THR A 118 -15.03 4.65 -1.55
N LEU A 119 -14.12 5.35 -2.23
CA LEU A 119 -13.05 4.70 -3.00
C LEU A 119 -12.24 3.81 -2.05
N LEU A 120 -11.56 4.41 -1.07
CA LEU A 120 -10.69 3.67 -0.13
C LEU A 120 -11.44 2.58 0.63
N GLU A 121 -12.68 2.84 1.05
CA GLU A 121 -13.57 1.88 1.70
C GLU A 121 -13.78 0.63 0.83
N ASN A 122 -14.21 0.80 -0.42
CA ASN A 122 -14.62 -0.29 -1.31
C ASN A 122 -13.49 -1.28 -1.64
N ARG A 123 -12.23 -0.85 -1.62
CA ARG A 123 -11.09 -1.72 -1.92
C ARG A 123 -10.20 -1.96 -0.71
N HIS A 124 -10.65 -1.58 0.49
CA HIS A 124 -9.88 -1.85 1.70
C HIS A 124 -9.65 -3.37 1.88
N ASN A 125 -10.69 -4.17 1.66
CA ASN A 125 -10.60 -5.63 1.75
C ASN A 125 -9.79 -6.27 0.61
N GLU A 126 -9.52 -5.52 -0.46
CA GLU A 126 -8.69 -5.92 -1.60
C GLU A 126 -7.25 -5.39 -1.48
N GLY A 127 -6.77 -5.14 -0.25
CA GLY A 127 -5.37 -4.77 -0.03
C GLY A 127 -5.01 -3.32 -0.41
N ALA A 128 -5.99 -2.43 -0.61
CA ALA A 128 -5.70 -1.09 -1.12
C ALA A 128 -4.68 -0.29 -0.31
N LEU A 129 -4.67 -0.44 1.02
CA LEU A 129 -3.71 0.24 1.88
C LEU A 129 -2.28 -0.31 1.70
N ALA A 130 -2.12 -1.63 1.62
CA ALA A 130 -0.84 -2.27 1.32
C ALA A 130 -0.30 -1.83 -0.05
N ILE A 131 -1.15 -1.81 -1.08
CA ILE A 131 -0.77 -1.34 -2.43
C ILE A 131 -0.35 0.14 -2.39
N LEU A 132 -1.12 1.01 -1.72
CA LEU A 132 -0.77 2.43 -1.61
C LEU A 132 0.58 2.65 -0.92
N LEU A 133 0.85 1.93 0.17
CA LEU A 133 2.12 2.02 0.88
C LEU A 133 3.28 1.40 0.07
N PHE A 134 3.00 0.33 -0.68
CA PHE A 134 3.98 -0.31 -1.54
C PHE A 134 4.38 0.59 -2.72
N LEU A 135 3.41 1.16 -3.45
CA LEU A 135 3.69 2.10 -4.53
C LEU A 135 4.50 3.30 -4.00
N ARG A 136 4.19 3.77 -2.78
CA ARG A 136 4.96 4.83 -2.11
C ARG A 136 6.40 4.41 -1.80
N LEU A 137 6.60 3.19 -1.31
CA LEU A 137 7.93 2.60 -1.16
C LEU A 137 8.69 2.64 -2.50
N LEU A 138 8.06 2.19 -3.59
CA LEU A 138 8.67 2.24 -4.92
C LEU A 138 9.07 3.66 -5.33
N SER A 139 8.21 4.64 -5.06
CA SER A 139 8.49 6.06 -5.33
C SER A 139 9.66 6.62 -4.54
N LYS A 140 9.90 6.13 -3.31
CA LYS A 140 11.06 6.51 -2.50
C LYS A 140 12.34 5.80 -2.96
N LEU A 141 12.23 4.58 -3.48
CA LEU A 141 13.36 3.83 -4.00
C LEU A 141 13.81 4.32 -5.39
N SER A 142 12.90 4.90 -6.17
CA SER A 142 13.16 5.49 -7.48
C SER A 142 14.02 6.74 -7.40
N LYS A 143 15.06 6.81 -8.23
CA LYS A 143 15.91 7.99 -8.41
C LYS A 143 15.57 8.79 -9.68
N HIS A 144 15.19 8.12 -10.76
CA HIS A 144 15.01 8.76 -12.06
C HIS A 144 13.63 8.49 -12.67
N SER A 145 13.12 7.28 -12.57
CA SER A 145 11.91 6.86 -13.27
C SER A 145 11.14 5.79 -12.51
N LEU A 146 9.82 5.97 -12.44
CA LEU A 146 8.87 5.00 -11.92
C LEU A 146 7.67 4.93 -12.86
N LEU A 147 7.46 3.76 -13.44
CA LEU A 147 6.22 3.41 -14.14
C LEU A 147 5.58 2.25 -13.37
N TRP A 148 4.26 2.28 -13.20
CA TRP A 148 3.56 1.21 -12.52
C TRP A 148 2.16 1.04 -13.09
N GLN A 149 1.66 -0.18 -12.96
CA GLN A 149 0.29 -0.54 -13.23
C GLN A 149 -0.16 -1.48 -12.09
N ALA A 150 -1.32 -1.17 -11.51
CA ALA A 150 -1.95 -2.00 -10.48
C ALA A 150 -3.23 -2.64 -11.02
N ASP A 151 -3.66 -3.73 -10.39
CA ASP A 151 -4.88 -4.48 -10.75
C ASP A 151 -4.85 -4.94 -12.22
N SER A 152 -3.71 -5.51 -12.64
CA SER A 152 -3.49 -5.94 -14.03
C SER A 152 -3.86 -7.40 -14.18
N LYS A 153 -4.72 -7.75 -15.13
CA LYS A 153 -4.88 -9.16 -15.54
C LYS A 153 -3.93 -9.49 -16.68
N LEU A 154 -2.92 -10.29 -16.39
CA LEU A 154 -2.01 -10.88 -17.37
C LEU A 154 -2.64 -12.14 -17.95
N VAL A 155 -2.60 -12.30 -19.27
CA VAL A 155 -3.18 -13.44 -19.99
C VAL A 155 -2.19 -13.86 -21.07
N SER A 156 -1.99 -15.16 -21.23
CA SER A 156 -1.24 -15.76 -22.33
C SER A 156 -1.91 -17.07 -22.73
N GLU A 157 -1.48 -17.69 -23.83
CA GLU A 157 -1.97 -19.01 -24.26
C GLU A 157 -1.70 -20.07 -23.18
N ASP A 158 -0.54 -20.00 -22.53
CA ASP A 158 -0.14 -20.90 -21.42
C ASP A 158 -0.79 -20.53 -20.08
N LEU A 159 -1.49 -19.39 -20.01
CA LEU A 159 -2.14 -18.87 -18.81
C LEU A 159 -3.59 -18.44 -19.13
N PRO A 160 -4.47 -19.37 -19.55
CA PRO A 160 -5.79 -19.04 -20.07
C PRO A 160 -6.73 -18.43 -19.00
N ASN A 161 -6.55 -18.82 -17.73
CA ASN A 161 -7.29 -18.22 -16.62
C ASN A 161 -6.73 -16.85 -16.19
N GLY A 162 -5.59 -16.46 -16.76
CA GLY A 162 -4.83 -15.28 -16.40
C GLY A 162 -4.20 -15.35 -15.01
N CYS A 163 -3.40 -14.35 -14.69
CA CYS A 163 -2.88 -14.06 -13.35
C CYS A 163 -3.00 -12.56 -13.11
N SER A 164 -3.31 -12.16 -11.89
CA SER A 164 -3.52 -10.75 -11.58
C SER A 164 -2.61 -10.27 -10.47
N PRO A 165 -1.30 -10.05 -10.73
CA PRO A 165 -0.45 -9.42 -9.73
C PRO A 165 -1.02 -8.06 -9.32
N ASP A 166 -1.00 -7.78 -8.02
CA ASP A 166 -1.50 -6.51 -7.49
C ASP A 166 -0.78 -5.31 -8.11
N VAL A 167 0.55 -5.41 -8.30
CA VAL A 167 1.38 -4.35 -8.90
C VAL A 167 2.45 -4.92 -9.84
N ILE A 168 2.59 -4.29 -11.01
CA ILE A 168 3.75 -4.42 -11.89
C ILE A 168 4.37 -3.03 -12.04
N ALA A 169 5.68 -2.91 -11.84
CA ALA A 169 6.38 -1.65 -11.90
C ALA A 169 7.75 -1.75 -12.58
N MET A 170 8.16 -0.69 -13.25
CA MET A 170 9.51 -0.48 -13.76
C MET A 170 10.13 0.69 -13.00
N ILE A 171 11.24 0.42 -12.30
CA ILE A 171 11.92 1.39 -11.44
C ILE A 171 13.37 1.49 -11.88
N ASP A 172 13.75 2.60 -12.50
CA ASP A 172 15.13 2.83 -12.95
C ASP A 172 15.72 1.67 -13.78
N GLY A 173 14.89 1.01 -14.59
CA GLY A 173 15.27 -0.15 -15.40
C GLY A 173 15.15 -1.51 -14.68
N VAL A 174 14.59 -1.55 -13.48
CA VAL A 174 14.30 -2.78 -12.71
C VAL A 174 12.82 -3.11 -12.80
N LEU A 175 12.49 -4.27 -13.39
CA LEU A 175 11.13 -4.80 -13.43
C LEU A 175 10.79 -5.48 -12.10
N VAL A 176 9.74 -4.97 -11.45
CA VAL A 176 9.22 -5.44 -10.17
C VAL A 176 7.80 -5.96 -10.37
N VAL A 177 7.51 -7.14 -9.86
CA VAL A 177 6.14 -7.69 -9.74
C VAL A 177 5.87 -7.87 -8.26
N ALA A 178 4.66 -7.53 -7.80
CA ALA A 178 4.33 -7.60 -6.40
C ALA A 178 2.91 -8.02 -6.12
N GLU A 179 2.77 -8.68 -4.98
CA GLU A 179 1.51 -9.06 -4.36
C GLU A 179 1.42 -8.38 -2.99
N CYS A 180 0.28 -7.75 -2.69
CA CYS A 180 0.12 -6.79 -1.61
C CYS A 180 -1.10 -7.11 -0.73
N LYS A 181 -0.88 -7.60 0.49
CA LYS A 181 -1.98 -7.98 1.41
C LYS A 181 -2.03 -7.12 2.67
N ASN A 182 -3.18 -6.51 2.96
CA ASN A 182 -3.43 -5.87 4.25
C ASN A 182 -3.34 -6.87 5.41
N SER A 183 -3.97 -8.03 5.24
CA SER A 183 -3.93 -9.21 6.11
C SER A 183 -4.21 -10.44 5.25
N PHE A 184 -3.81 -11.62 5.72
CA PHE A 184 -4.05 -12.86 5.00
C PHE A 184 -3.99 -14.09 5.92
N ILE A 185 -4.56 -15.19 5.42
CA ILE A 185 -4.35 -16.55 5.96
C ILE A 185 -3.52 -17.31 4.92
N PHE A 186 -2.45 -17.98 5.35
CA PHE A 186 -1.49 -18.58 4.41
C PHE A 186 -2.12 -19.63 3.49
N SER A 187 -3.04 -20.45 4.01
CA SER A 187 -3.73 -21.48 3.22
C SER A 187 -4.43 -20.90 1.99
N ASP A 188 -4.93 -19.69 2.10
CA ASP A 188 -5.81 -19.07 1.11
C ASP A 188 -5.01 -18.40 0.01
N ILE A 189 -3.78 -17.97 0.32
CA ILE A 189 -2.93 -17.22 -0.62
C ILE A 189 -1.76 -18.03 -1.20
N ARG A 190 -1.47 -19.22 -0.66
CA ARG A 190 -0.27 -19.99 -1.04
C ARG A 190 -0.18 -20.23 -2.55
N GLU A 191 -1.24 -20.75 -3.15
CA GLU A 191 -1.27 -21.09 -4.57
C GLU A 191 -1.19 -19.83 -5.44
N GLN A 192 -1.86 -18.75 -5.02
CA GLN A 192 -1.79 -17.44 -5.67
C GLN A 192 -0.34 -16.92 -5.71
N VAL A 193 0.33 -16.87 -4.56
CA VAL A 193 1.71 -16.37 -4.46
C VAL A 193 2.68 -17.20 -5.30
N VAL A 194 2.54 -18.53 -5.28
CA VAL A 194 3.39 -19.41 -6.13
C VAL A 194 3.19 -19.11 -7.61
N LYS A 195 1.94 -18.96 -8.04
CA LYS A 195 1.59 -18.65 -9.42
C LYS A 195 2.14 -17.29 -9.85
N GLU A 196 2.05 -16.27 -9.00
CA GLU A 196 2.53 -14.92 -9.30
C GLU A 196 4.06 -14.84 -9.36
N ILE A 197 4.77 -15.62 -8.53
CA ILE A 197 6.23 -15.76 -8.63
C ILE A 197 6.61 -16.38 -9.98
N GLN A 198 5.91 -17.45 -10.40
CA GLN A 198 6.15 -18.06 -11.71
C GLN A 198 5.93 -17.03 -12.83
N VAL A 199 4.81 -16.31 -12.80
CA VAL A 199 4.51 -15.26 -13.78
C VAL A 199 5.55 -14.14 -13.77
N ALA A 200 6.03 -13.72 -12.60
CA ALA A 200 7.11 -12.74 -12.50
C ALA A 200 8.40 -13.25 -13.17
N SER A 201 8.73 -14.54 -12.99
CA SER A 201 9.86 -15.18 -13.65
C SER A 201 9.70 -15.23 -15.17
N ASP A 202 8.50 -15.56 -15.65
CA ASP A 202 8.18 -15.63 -17.08
C ASP A 202 8.31 -14.25 -17.74
N LEU A 203 7.89 -13.20 -17.04
CA LEU A 203 8.08 -11.80 -17.43
C LEU A 203 9.53 -11.30 -17.35
N LYS A 204 10.47 -12.14 -16.88
CA LYS A 204 11.87 -11.76 -16.60
C LYS A 204 11.96 -10.59 -15.62
N ALA A 205 11.05 -10.56 -14.64
CA ALA A 205 11.14 -9.61 -13.54
C ALA A 205 12.46 -9.79 -12.79
N ASN A 206 13.06 -8.69 -12.37
CA ASN A 206 14.27 -8.71 -11.56
C ASN A 206 13.93 -9.02 -10.10
N VAL A 207 12.76 -8.57 -9.63
CA VAL A 207 12.33 -8.72 -8.24
C VAL A 207 10.85 -9.08 -8.17
N PHE A 208 10.53 -10.12 -7.40
CA PHE A 208 9.19 -10.37 -6.89
C PHE A 208 9.10 -9.92 -5.43
N ILE A 209 8.06 -9.16 -5.08
CA ILE A 209 7.86 -8.65 -3.71
C ILE A 209 6.50 -9.10 -3.18
N PHE A 210 6.51 -9.80 -2.04
CA PHE A 210 5.31 -9.97 -1.22
C PHE A 210 5.27 -8.87 -0.16
N ALA A 211 4.36 -7.90 -0.30
CA ALA A 211 4.21 -6.78 0.61
C ALA A 211 3.02 -6.98 1.56
N THR A 212 3.18 -6.72 2.86
CA THR A 212 2.08 -6.90 3.81
C THR A 212 2.08 -5.96 5.01
N LEU A 213 0.89 -5.66 5.53
CA LEU A 213 0.70 -4.92 6.79
C LEU A 213 0.56 -5.82 8.02
N GLN A 214 0.69 -7.14 7.85
CA GLN A 214 0.71 -8.11 8.93
C GLN A 214 2.05 -8.01 9.69
N GLU A 215 1.99 -7.82 11.02
CA GLU A 215 3.19 -7.65 11.87
C GLU A 215 3.76 -8.99 12.34
N SER A 216 5.09 -9.05 12.49
CA SER A 216 5.83 -10.20 13.03
C SER A 216 5.91 -10.24 14.57
N ASN A 217 5.45 -9.19 15.27
CA ASN A 217 5.77 -8.95 16.68
C ASN A 217 4.80 -9.60 17.68
N LEU A 218 3.82 -10.37 17.21
CA LEU A 218 3.04 -11.27 18.05
C LEU A 218 3.67 -12.65 17.89
N GLU A 219 3.96 -13.33 19.01
CA GLU A 219 4.52 -14.69 19.11
C GLU A 219 4.23 -15.51 17.84
N GLU A 220 5.26 -15.59 16.99
CA GLU A 220 5.26 -16.08 15.61
C GLU A 220 3.91 -15.98 14.89
N ASN A 221 3.66 -14.87 14.19
CA ASN A 221 2.60 -14.85 13.18
C ASN A 221 2.87 -15.99 12.16
N VAL A 222 2.21 -17.13 12.38
CA VAL A 222 2.52 -18.41 11.74
C VAL A 222 2.37 -18.28 10.23
N ASP A 223 1.40 -17.52 9.77
CA ASP A 223 1.15 -17.31 8.35
C ASP A 223 2.22 -16.44 7.70
N LEU A 224 2.66 -15.35 8.34
CA LEU A 224 3.78 -14.55 7.85
C LEU A 224 5.09 -15.36 7.83
N ALA A 225 5.32 -16.19 8.85
CA ALA A 225 6.49 -17.08 8.89
C ALA A 225 6.45 -18.10 7.74
N LYS A 226 5.28 -18.69 7.46
CA LYS A 226 5.09 -19.60 6.31
C LYS A 226 5.31 -18.90 4.97
N VAL A 227 4.83 -17.67 4.79
CA VAL A 227 5.12 -16.88 3.56
C VAL A 227 6.62 -16.61 3.45
N LYS A 228 7.29 -16.19 4.52
CA LYS A 228 8.75 -15.96 4.49
C LYS A 228 9.51 -17.22 4.09
N ARG A 229 9.12 -18.39 4.60
CA ARG A 229 9.71 -19.69 4.19
C ARG A 229 9.45 -19.99 2.72
N LEU A 230 8.21 -19.86 2.26
CA LEU A 230 7.84 -20.05 0.85
C LEU A 230 8.65 -19.14 -0.09
N ILE A 231 8.78 -17.86 0.27
CA ILE A 231 9.53 -16.87 -0.51
C ILE A 231 11.03 -17.21 -0.52
N ALA A 232 11.59 -17.69 0.59
CA ALA A 232 12.99 -18.13 0.65
C ALA A 232 13.24 -19.37 -0.23
N GLU A 233 12.35 -20.36 -0.19
CA GLU A 233 12.39 -21.54 -1.06
C GLU A 233 12.34 -21.15 -2.53
N LYS A 234 11.39 -20.29 -2.91
CA LYS A 234 11.23 -19.81 -4.29
C LYS A 234 12.40 -18.91 -4.74
N ASN A 235 12.96 -18.10 -3.84
CA ASN A 235 14.15 -17.31 -4.15
C ASN A 235 15.36 -18.19 -4.53
N ALA A 236 15.46 -19.41 -4.00
CA ALA A 236 16.51 -20.36 -4.38
C ALA A 236 16.24 -21.03 -5.74
N GLU A 237 14.96 -21.21 -6.11
CA GLU A 237 14.53 -21.83 -7.37
C GLU A 237 14.73 -20.92 -8.59
N TYR A 238 14.62 -19.60 -8.42
CA TYR A 238 14.74 -18.62 -9.50
C TYR A 238 15.99 -17.74 -9.35
N PRO A 239 17.21 -18.21 -9.70
CA PRO A 239 18.46 -17.48 -9.44
C PRO A 239 18.57 -16.13 -10.17
N ASN A 240 17.79 -15.91 -11.23
CA ASN A 240 17.77 -14.67 -12.01
C ASN A 240 16.71 -13.67 -11.53
N MET A 241 15.97 -13.97 -10.47
CA MET A 241 14.95 -13.10 -9.89
C MET A 241 15.03 -13.14 -8.36
N LYS A 242 15.11 -11.98 -7.71
CA LYS A 242 15.07 -11.92 -6.25
C LYS A 242 13.63 -11.98 -5.77
N CYS A 243 13.31 -12.87 -4.83
CA CYS A 243 12.01 -12.86 -4.13
C CYS A 243 12.21 -12.35 -2.71
N ILE A 244 11.43 -11.35 -2.29
CA ILE A 244 11.52 -10.77 -0.94
C ILE A 244 10.15 -10.55 -0.29
N VAL A 245 10.15 -10.50 1.03
CA VAL A 245 8.98 -10.10 1.84
C VAL A 245 9.25 -8.70 2.39
N VAL A 246 8.30 -7.79 2.21
CA VAL A 246 8.34 -6.44 2.77
C VAL A 246 7.20 -6.32 3.80
N GLY A 247 7.58 -6.09 5.06
CA GLY A 247 6.64 -5.98 6.16
C GLY A 247 6.07 -4.57 6.36
N LYS A 248 5.23 -4.45 7.40
CA LYS A 248 4.54 -3.21 7.74
C LYS A 248 5.50 -2.06 8.02
N ASN A 249 6.59 -2.31 8.74
CA ASN A 249 7.53 -1.26 9.12
C ASN A 249 8.25 -0.71 7.89
N GLU A 250 8.73 -1.60 7.02
CA GLU A 250 9.38 -1.27 5.75
C GLU A 250 8.45 -0.44 4.85
N LEU A 251 7.16 -0.81 4.77
CA LEU A 251 6.14 -0.07 4.03
C LEU A 251 5.86 1.33 4.61
N ILE A 252 5.83 1.47 5.94
CA ILE A 252 5.58 2.75 6.61
C ILE A 252 6.79 3.68 6.49
N GLU A 253 7.98 3.17 6.82
CA GLU A 253 9.24 3.91 6.78
C GLU A 253 9.63 4.24 5.33
N GLY A 254 9.19 3.40 4.38
CA GLY A 254 9.46 3.54 2.95
C GLY A 254 10.90 3.16 2.64
N GLY A 255 11.32 2.02 3.17
CA GLY A 255 12.67 1.49 3.06
C GLY A 255 12.68 -0.04 3.13
N ILE A 256 13.58 -0.68 2.40
CA ILE A 256 13.83 -2.11 2.53
C ILE A 256 15.13 -2.29 3.31
N THR A 257 15.08 -3.07 4.38
CA THR A 257 16.27 -3.48 5.12
C THR A 257 16.77 -4.81 4.56
N GLU A 258 18.08 -4.93 4.34
CA GLU A 258 18.69 -6.24 4.11
C GLU A 258 18.58 -7.09 5.38
N THR A 259 18.09 -8.32 5.23
CA THR A 259 18.21 -9.34 6.26
C THR A 259 19.69 -9.75 6.38
N GLU A 260 20.21 -9.67 7.61
CA GLU A 260 21.56 -10.05 8.08
C GLU A 260 22.66 -8.97 8.04
N GLY A 261 22.63 -8.07 9.02
CA GLY A 261 23.87 -7.52 9.61
C GLY A 261 24.27 -6.09 9.24
N ARG A 262 23.59 -5.42 8.31
CA ARG A 262 23.83 -4.00 8.02
C ARG A 262 22.53 -3.20 8.09
N SER A 263 22.45 -2.30 9.06
CA SER A 263 21.35 -1.32 9.17
C SER A 263 21.55 -0.22 8.12
N GLY A 264 20.82 -0.30 7.02
CA GLY A 264 20.81 0.72 5.98
C GLY A 264 19.62 0.56 5.03
N LEU A 265 19.11 1.67 4.52
CA LEU A 265 18.11 1.66 3.45
C LEU A 265 18.77 1.16 2.18
N VAL A 266 18.28 0.07 1.62
CA VAL A 266 18.81 -0.53 0.42
C VAL A 266 17.98 -0.10 -0.79
N GLY A 267 18.65 0.42 -1.83
CA GLY A 267 18.01 0.77 -3.11
C GLY A 267 17.63 -0.48 -3.91
N ILE A 268 16.59 -0.39 -4.74
CA ILE A 268 16.05 -1.55 -5.48
C ILE A 268 17.11 -2.26 -6.37
N HIS A 269 18.09 -1.51 -6.88
CA HIS A 269 19.19 -2.04 -7.69
C HIS A 269 20.09 -3.04 -6.96
N GLN A 270 20.18 -2.99 -5.64
CA GLN A 270 20.99 -3.95 -4.88
C GLN A 270 20.34 -5.35 -4.88
N PHE A 271 19.05 -5.44 -5.20
CA PHE A 271 18.34 -6.71 -5.37
C PHE A 271 18.42 -7.27 -6.79
N VAL A 272 18.93 -6.52 -7.76
CA VAL A 272 19.11 -7.02 -9.12
C VAL A 272 20.23 -8.05 -9.10
N PRO A 273 19.97 -9.32 -9.48
CA PRO A 273 21.03 -10.31 -9.59
C PRO A 273 22.10 -9.80 -10.55
N ARG A 274 23.33 -9.71 -10.08
CA ARG A 274 24.45 -9.33 -10.94
C ARG A 274 24.66 -10.45 -11.95
N PRO A 275 24.76 -10.15 -13.25
CA PRO A 275 25.12 -11.15 -14.24
C PRO A 275 26.44 -11.83 -13.84
N SER A 276 26.60 -13.11 -14.17
CA SER A 276 27.81 -13.88 -13.83
C SER A 276 29.10 -13.24 -14.35
N TRP A 277 29.03 -12.52 -15.48
CA TRP A 277 30.15 -11.77 -16.05
C TRP A 277 30.51 -10.48 -15.30
N TYR A 278 29.64 -9.98 -14.42
CA TYR A 278 29.87 -8.77 -13.61
C TYR A 278 30.57 -9.07 -12.27
N GLN A 279 30.62 -10.33 -11.83
CA GLN A 279 31.18 -10.70 -10.52
C GLN A 279 32.71 -10.71 -10.47
N ASN A 280 33.41 -10.52 -11.60
CA ASN A 280 34.87 -10.63 -11.69
C ASN A 280 35.60 -9.31 -12.01
N GLN A 281 34.94 -8.16 -11.92
CA GLN A 281 35.65 -6.88 -12.00
C GLN A 281 35.83 -6.31 -10.60
N ASP A 282 36.96 -6.65 -9.99
CA ASP A 282 37.54 -5.85 -8.91
C ASP A 282 37.80 -4.44 -9.45
N CYS A 283 36.91 -3.50 -9.15
CA CYS A 283 37.12 -2.08 -9.46
C CYS A 283 38.21 -1.43 -8.58
N SER A 284 39.06 -2.21 -7.92
CA SER A 284 40.18 -1.74 -7.12
C SER A 284 41.51 -1.69 -7.89
N SER A 285 41.57 -2.12 -9.15
CA SER A 285 42.73 -1.83 -9.99
C SER A 285 42.59 -0.43 -10.59
N THR A 286 43.27 0.53 -9.98
CA THR A 286 43.67 1.78 -10.62
C THR A 286 44.66 1.44 -11.74
N ASP A 287 44.17 0.98 -12.88
CA ASP A 287 44.91 0.99 -14.13
C ASP A 287 44.13 1.86 -15.13
N ASP A 288 44.53 3.13 -15.17
CA ASP A 288 44.23 4.09 -16.22
C ASP A 288 44.84 3.62 -17.54
N GLN A 289 44.24 2.62 -18.17
CA GLN A 289 44.44 2.31 -19.58
C GLN A 289 43.10 2.10 -20.28
N PHE A 290 42.39 3.22 -20.47
CA PHE A 290 41.39 3.34 -21.54
C PHE A 290 42.10 3.18 -22.89
N HIS A 291 42.32 1.94 -23.34
CA HIS A 291 42.57 1.66 -24.73
C HIS A 291 41.26 1.80 -25.51
N GLY A 292 41.33 2.61 -26.56
CA GLY A 292 40.19 3.14 -27.29
C GLY A 292 39.21 2.10 -27.81
N TRP A 293 37.94 2.46 -27.71
CA TRP A 293 36.86 1.78 -28.42
C TRP A 293 37.03 2.04 -29.93
N PRO A 294 36.96 1.01 -30.79
CA PRO A 294 36.99 1.23 -32.23
C PRO A 294 35.68 1.88 -32.68
N MET A 295 35.77 3.10 -33.20
CA MET A 295 34.71 3.77 -33.97
C MET A 295 34.53 3.08 -35.32
N TRP A 296 33.74 2.00 -35.37
CA TRP A 296 33.15 1.52 -36.62
C TRP A 296 31.75 0.97 -36.35
N ALA A 297 30.76 1.87 -36.31
CA ALA A 297 29.37 1.61 -36.64
C ALA A 297 28.65 2.98 -36.76
N MET A 298 28.82 3.61 -37.92
CA MET A 298 27.80 4.50 -38.50
C MET A 298 26.75 3.64 -39.20
#